data_AF-A0A8J2T3L8-F1
#
_entry.id   AF-A0A8J2T3L8-F1
#
_cell.length_a   1.000
_cell.length_b   1.000
_cell.length_c   1.000
_cell.angle_alpha   90.00
_cell.angle_beta   90.00
_cell.angle_gamma   90.00
#
_symmetry.space_group_name_H-M   'P 1'
#
loop_
_entity.id
_entity.type
_entity.pdbx_description
1 polymer ?
#
loop_
_entity_poly.entity_id
_entity_poly.type
_entity_poly.pdbx_seq_one_letter_code
_entity_poly.pdbx_strand_id
1 'polypeptide(L)'
;MSSAVKYFYKGQDTDLVVFATSESDVNEYLKDPSIGKLSEVVEIFKVFCNQKGSGAEGSLGEASRAQVQNEFGKKTIEEVIDTILREGTPNARVDQVKKGLR
;
A
#
# COMPACT_ATOMS: atom_id res chain seq x y z
N MET A 1 8.63 16.10 -7.42
CA MET A 1 7.78 15.06 -8.03
C MET A 1 7.66 13.96 -6.99
N SER A 2 6.53 13.85 -6.30
CA SER A 2 6.30 12.77 -5.33
C SER A 2 5.99 11.49 -6.10
N SER A 3 6.93 10.56 -6.10
CA SER A 3 6.77 9.23 -6.69
C SER A 3 6.27 8.27 -5.62
N ALA A 4 4.98 8.36 -5.30
CA ALA A 4 4.33 7.47 -4.35
C ALA A 4 4.57 6.00 -4.74
N VAL A 5 4.96 5.17 -3.78
CA VAL A 5 5.20 3.74 -3.98
C VAL A 5 3.99 2.98 -3.49
N LYS A 6 3.46 2.11 -4.35
CA LYS A 6 2.33 1.25 -4.03
C LYS A 6 2.84 -0.05 -3.43
N TYR A 7 2.43 -0.35 -2.20
CA TYR A 7 2.67 -1.63 -1.56
C TYR A 7 1.43 -2.50 -1.69
N PHE A 8 1.58 -3.66 -2.32
CA PHE A 8 0.51 -4.61 -2.55
C PHE A 8 0.64 -5.74 -1.54
N TYR A 9 -0.44 -6.00 -0.82
CA TYR A 9 -0.58 -7.13 0.08
C TYR A 9 -1.62 -8.08 -0.48
N LYS A 10 -1.20 -9.31 -0.75
CA LYS A 10 -2.09 -10.36 -1.21
C LYS A 10 -2.79 -10.97 -0.01
N GLY A 11 -4.03 -10.55 0.23
CA GLY A 11 -4.88 -11.08 1.29
C GLY A 11 -5.40 -12.49 0.99
N GLN A 12 -6.25 -12.99 1.88
CA GLN A 12 -6.93 -14.26 1.71
C GLN A 12 -8.10 -14.14 0.72
N ASP A 13 -9.01 -13.19 0.93
CA ASP A 13 -10.16 -12.96 0.05
C ASP A 13 -9.98 -11.70 -0.80
N THR A 14 -9.29 -10.67 -0.27
CA THR A 14 -9.15 -9.36 -0.91
C THR A 14 -7.70 -8.90 -0.95
N ASP A 15 -7.22 -8.54 -2.14
CA ASP A 15 -5.93 -7.86 -2.29
C ASP A 15 -6.04 -6.41 -1.83
N LEU A 16 -5.06 -6.00 -1.03
CA LEU A 16 -5.01 -4.68 -0.40
C LEU A 16 -3.78 -3.92 -0.86
N VAL A 17 -3.92 -2.60 -0.89
CA VAL A 17 -2.90 -1.68 -1.39
C VAL A 17 -2.80 -0.47 -0.49
N VAL A 18 -1.57 -0.07 -0.17
CA VAL A 18 -1.27 1.19 0.54
C VAL A 18 -0.28 2.00 -0.28
N PHE A 19 -0.33 3.33 -0.07
CA PHE A 19 0.54 4.28 -0.75
C PHE A 19 1.55 4.84 0.25
N ALA A 20 2.81 4.52 0.02
CA ALA A 20 3.94 5.06 0.75
C ALA A 20 4.58 6.22 -0.02
N THR A 21 5.25 7.11 0.69
CA THR A 21 6.01 8.25 0.12
C THR A 21 7.16 7.77 -0.76
N SER A 22 7.96 6.82 -0.26
CA SER A 22 9.07 6.20 -0.99
C SER A 22 9.49 4.85 -0.40
N GLU A 23 10.17 4.01 -1.18
CA GLU A 23 10.75 2.74 -0.68
C GLU A 23 11.82 2.98 0.40
N SER A 24 12.55 4.10 0.33
CA SER A 24 13.56 4.47 1.31
C SER A 24 12.96 4.75 2.68
N ASP A 25 11.87 5.53 2.72
CA ASP A 25 11.18 5.87 3.96
C ASP A 25 10.55 4.61 4.58
N VAL A 26 10.00 3.73 3.74
CA VAL A 26 9.50 2.42 4.21
C VAL A 26 10.64 1.57 4.75
N ASN A 27 11.78 1.49 4.07
CA ASN A 27 12.91 0.70 4.56
C ASN A 27 13.47 1.24 5.88
N GLU A 28 13.51 2.57 6.06
CA GLU A 28 13.87 3.19 7.34
C GLU A 28 12.84 2.89 8.43
N TYR A 29 11.56 2.98 8.10
CA TYR A 29 10.47 2.58 8.98
C TYR A 29 10.57 1.11 9.39
N LEU A 30 10.87 0.20 8.47
CA LEU A 30 10.99 -1.23 8.75
C LEU A 30 12.13 -1.56 9.74
N LYS A 31 13.14 -0.68 9.87
CA LYS A 31 14.20 -0.82 10.90
C LYS A 31 13.70 -0.51 12.30
N ASP A 32 12.86 0.51 12.45
CA ASP A 32 12.25 0.92 13.72
C ASP A 32 10.77 1.32 13.54
N PRO A 33 9.89 0.33 13.37
CA PRO A 33 8.52 0.57 12.97
C PRO A 33 7.66 1.00 14.16
N SER A 34 7.01 2.15 14.02
CA SER A 34 6.20 2.77 15.07
C SER A 34 5.00 3.47 14.47
N ILE A 35 3.81 3.25 15.04
CA ILE A 35 2.54 3.81 14.54
C ILE A 35 2.61 5.33 14.36
N GLY A 36 3.32 6.05 15.24
CA GLY A 36 3.49 7.50 15.13
C GLY A 36 4.34 7.97 13.93
N LYS A 37 5.18 7.11 13.36
CA LYS A 37 6.02 7.41 12.18
C LYS A 37 5.34 7.07 10.85
N LEU A 38 4.21 6.35 10.89
CA LEU A 38 3.45 6.05 9.68
C LEU A 38 3.07 7.33 8.93
N SER A 39 2.90 8.46 9.61
CA SER A 39 2.52 9.72 8.97
C SER A 39 3.57 10.33 8.07
N GLU A 40 4.82 9.99 8.31
CA GLU A 40 5.95 10.48 7.52
C GLU A 40 6.21 9.57 6.31
N VAL A 41 5.76 8.32 6.38
CA VAL A 41 6.06 7.24 5.43
C VAL A 41 4.87 6.93 4.53
N VAL A 42 3.65 7.18 5.00
CA VAL A 42 2.41 6.88 4.30
C VAL A 42 1.87 8.16 3.69
N GLU A 43 1.69 8.17 2.38
CA GLU A 43 1.18 9.33 1.66
C GLU A 43 -0.34 9.50 1.87
N ILE A 44 -1.06 8.37 1.98
CA ILE A 44 -2.51 8.35 2.19
C ILE A 44 -2.83 7.36 3.31
N PHE A 45 -3.36 7.85 4.43
CA PHE A 45 -3.86 7.04 5.57
C PHE A 45 -5.17 6.31 5.25
N LYS A 46 -5.18 5.56 4.16
CA LYS A 46 -6.30 4.75 3.71
C LYS A 46 -5.78 3.47 3.09
N VAL A 47 -6.52 2.39 3.32
CA VAL A 47 -6.27 1.11 2.68
C VAL A 47 -7.15 1.02 1.45
N PHE A 48 -6.55 0.69 0.32
CA PHE A 48 -7.24 0.49 -0.93
C PHE A 48 -7.36 -1.01 -1.22
N CYS A 49 -8.34 -1.39 -2.03
CA CYS A 49 -8.50 -2.74 -2.55
C CYS A 49 -8.80 -2.67 -4.03
N ASN A 50 -8.52 -3.75 -4.76
CA ASN A 50 -8.93 -3.85 -6.15
C ASN A 50 -10.46 -4.01 -6.24
N GLN A 51 -11.16 -3.16 -6.99
CA GLN A 51 -12.60 -3.34 -7.18
C GLN A 51 -12.87 -4.57 -8.04
N LYS A 52 -13.91 -5.35 -7.72
CA LYS A 52 -14.28 -6.61 -8.38
C LYS A 52 -14.14 -6.54 -9.91
N GLY A 53 -13.09 -7.13 -10.45
CA GLY A 53 -12.85 -7.19 -11.90
C GLY A 53 -11.38 -7.03 -12.29
N SER A 54 -10.60 -8.09 -12.09
CA SER A 54 -9.38 -8.45 -12.83
C SER A 54 -8.19 -7.47 -12.86
N GLY A 55 -7.18 -7.78 -12.05
CA GLY A 55 -5.77 -7.49 -12.35
C GLY A 55 -5.17 -6.28 -11.65
N ALA A 56 -3.83 -6.25 -11.55
CA ALA A 56 -3.04 -5.18 -10.93
C ALA A 56 -3.17 -3.80 -11.64
N GLU A 57 -3.91 -3.74 -12.74
CA GLU A 57 -4.19 -2.56 -13.57
C GLU A 57 -5.62 -2.02 -13.40
N GLY A 58 -6.45 -2.64 -12.55
CA GLY A 58 -7.80 -2.19 -12.23
C GLY A 58 -7.84 -0.91 -11.38
N SER A 59 -9.00 -0.25 -11.35
CA SER A 59 -9.23 0.89 -10.46
C SER A 59 -9.16 0.46 -8.99
N LEU A 60 -8.27 1.10 -8.23
CA LEU A 60 -8.18 0.92 -6.79
C LEU A 60 -9.33 1.68 -6.12
N GLY A 61 -10.15 0.97 -5.36
CA GLY A 61 -11.20 1.53 -4.51
C GLY A 61 -10.75 1.59 -3.05
N GLU A 62 -11.39 2.44 -2.24
CA GLU A 62 -11.18 2.41 -0.79
C GLU A 62 -11.72 1.07 -0.22
N ALA A 63 -10.89 0.38 0.56
CA ALA A 63 -11.30 -0.86 1.20
C ALA A 63 -12.33 -0.54 2.28
N SER A 64 -13.47 -1.21 2.24
CA SER A 64 -14.50 -1.07 3.26
C SER A 64 -14.01 -1.64 4.59
N ARG A 65 -14.45 -1.07 5.73
CA ARG A 65 -14.14 -1.60 7.07
C ARG A 65 -14.40 -3.10 7.20
N ALA A 66 -15.47 -3.60 6.59
CA ALA A 66 -15.80 -5.03 6.58
C ALA A 66 -14.73 -5.86 5.85
N GLN A 67 -14.19 -5.39 4.72
CA GLN A 67 -13.14 -6.10 3.99
C GLN A 67 -11.86 -6.16 4.81
N VAL A 68 -11.43 -5.02 5.37
CA VAL A 68 -10.25 -4.95 6.23
C VAL A 68 -10.39 -5.87 7.45
N GLN A 69 -11.58 -5.90 8.06
CA GLN A 69 -11.87 -6.74 9.21
C GLN A 69 -11.93 -8.23 8.87
N ASN A 70 -12.37 -8.60 7.66
CA ASN A 70 -12.34 -9.98 7.21
C ASN A 70 -10.90 -10.46 6.97
N GLU A 71 -10.04 -9.60 6.42
CA GLU A 71 -8.64 -9.93 6.12
C GLU A 71 -7.76 -9.98 7.37
N PHE A 72 -7.86 -8.98 8.25
CA PHE A 72 -6.95 -8.83 9.39
C PHE A 72 -7.63 -9.01 10.76
N GLY A 73 -8.94 -9.21 10.81
CA GLY A 73 -9.70 -9.26 12.06
C GLY A 73 -9.95 -7.89 12.67
N LYS A 74 -10.00 -7.83 14.01
CA LYS A 74 -10.23 -6.57 14.75
C LYS A 74 -8.94 -5.74 14.89
N LYS A 75 -8.35 -5.33 13.76
CA LYS A 75 -7.20 -4.41 13.71
C LYS A 75 -7.63 -2.98 13.38
N THR A 76 -6.84 -2.01 13.82
CA THR A 76 -6.99 -0.61 13.38
C THR A 76 -6.40 -0.42 11.98
N ILE A 77 -6.78 0.67 11.31
CA ILE A 77 -6.24 1.00 9.98
C ILE A 77 -4.71 1.17 10.04
N GLU A 78 -4.18 1.73 11.12
CA GLU A 78 -2.74 1.93 11.31
C GLU A 78 -1.99 0.60 11.39
N GLU A 79 -2.50 -0.35 12.18
CA GLU A 79 -1.91 -1.70 12.29
C GLU A 79 -1.97 -2.46 10.97
N VAL A 80 -3.03 -2.24 10.20
CA VAL A 80 -3.19 -2.83 8.86
C VAL A 80 -2.16 -2.25 7.90
N ILE A 81 -1.99 -0.92 7.88
CA ILE A 81 -0.98 -0.27 7.05
C ILE A 81 0.42 -0.75 7.44
N ASP A 82 0.74 -0.81 8.73
CA ASP A 82 2.00 -1.36 9.24
C ASP A 82 2.23 -2.80 8.75
N THR A 83 1.20 -3.66 8.84
CA THR A 83 1.27 -5.04 8.36
C THR A 83 1.54 -5.08 6.85
N ILE A 84 0.86 -4.26 6.06
CA ILE A 84 1.03 -4.20 4.60
C ILE A 84 2.41 -3.67 4.21
N LEU A 85 2.97 -2.71 4.93
CA LEU A 85 4.33 -2.20 4.64
C LEU A 85 5.41 -3.25 4.94
N ARG A 86 5.19 -4.12 5.94
CA ARG A 86 6.12 -5.19 6.33
C ARG A 86 6.03 -6.43 5.47
N GLU A 87 4.81 -6.91 5.22
CA GLU A 87 4.53 -8.19 4.57
C GLU A 87 4.17 -8.00 3.08
N GLY A 88 3.83 -6.78 2.67
CA GLY A 88 3.47 -6.47 1.30
C GLY A 88 4.69 -6.28 0.41
N THR A 89 4.44 -6.37 -0.89
CA THR A 89 5.46 -6.22 -1.93
C THR A 89 5.35 -4.83 -2.55
N PRO A 90 6.43 -4.04 -2.62
CA PRO A 90 6.44 -2.82 -3.41
C PRO A 90 6.26 -3.20 -4.88
N ASN A 91 5.21 -2.69 -5.52
CA ASN A 91 5.10 -2.76 -6.96
C ASN A 91 5.93 -1.61 -7.54
N ALA A 92 7.25 -1.81 -7.55
CA ALA A 92 8.22 -0.92 -8.17
C ALA A 92 8.06 -0.99 -9.71
N ARG A 93 6.93 -0.49 -10.23
CA ARG A 93 6.78 -0.17 -11.65
C ARG A 93 5.66 0.82 -11.90
N VAL A 94 5.97 2.08 -11.66
CA VAL A 94 5.58 3.12 -12.60
C VAL A 94 6.88 3.68 -13.18
N ASP A 95 7.60 2.86 -13.94
CA ASP A 95 8.44 3.39 -15.01
C ASP A 95 7.50 4.22 -15.88
N GLN A 96 7.45 5.54 -15.63
CA GLN A 96 7.01 6.45 -16.66
C GLN A 96 7.83 6.12 -17.89
N VAL A 97 7.12 5.58 -18.87
CA VAL A 97 7.52 5.33 -20.25
C VAL A 97 8.71 6.21 -20.62
N LYS A 98 9.84 5.55 -20.86
CA LYS A 98 11.01 6.03 -21.60
C LYS A 98 10.74 7.36 -22.31
N LYS A 99 11.24 8.46 -21.77
CA LYS A 99 11.45 9.69 -22.54
C LYS A 99 12.62 9.44 -23.49
N GLY A 100 12.34 8.70 -24.55
CA GLY A 100 13.27 8.32 -25.60
C GLY A 100 12.55 8.33 -26.93
N LEU A 101 12.40 9.51 -27.53
CA LEU A 101 12.65 9.63 -28.95
C LEU A 101 13.23 11.03 -29.23
N ARG A 102 14.20 11.00 -30.14
CA ARG A 102 15.15 12.02 -30.56
C ARG A 102 14.53 13.35 -30.99
#